data_AF-A0A2N3K559-F1
#
_entry.id   AF-A0A2N3K559-F1
#
_cell.length_a   1.000
_cell.length_b   1.000
_cell.length_c   1.000
_cell.angle_alpha   90.00
_cell.angle_beta   90.00
_cell.angle_gamma   90.00
#
_symmetry.space_group_name_H-M   'P 1'
#
loop_
_entity.id
_entity.type
_entity.pdbx_description
1 polymer ?
#
loop_
_entity_poly.entity_id
_entity_poly.type
_entity_poly.pdbx_seq_one_letter_code
_entity_poly.pdbx_strand_id
1 'polypeptide(L)'
;MWPPRRIAGEVTLALCLVLVAVASGLPGHRGVAETVCVALGAGLLAPLRRVLPATVLLLAAAVSAVLPGAGLLVLTAAWSAGRRIGGLGRAAGVFALAYALSLGLSALEEPSLLSPSLLLVSGLWLLVSLVVPGLAGRYWSQRRTLTDTLYEYNSQLIRERAMIAGHARIRERQRIAQDMHDSLGHQLALIAVHTGALEVDRELTGRQREAVGVLREASVAAMHELRDVVGLLRDGTESPGPEGAEPATAPDAENPGAPSRGVAGIDSLVETSRRAGVTVELRRSGEARPLAPTADHAAYRLVQEGLTNAHKHAPGASIAVALRYEEDSLVVEVTNSPAAAPVPGSVAGGGQGLTGLEERARLVGGMVHAGRTADGGFRLAGVLPYTSQGGGHAPFVAAPDDFRAQRPAGPFGEIDPVIEGQGLPKELAKAMSRNKRGSGIAIGCGVAALVALVLLAVLIVGGFFLFREADNAMIEPKQYDAVKVGQSEAEVRERLPHGNSFLTSDVEKGAPPVPEGARCLTLLSTEFGTSWDAEPVFRFCFRDGVLVEKKSFEVES
;
A
#
# COMPACT_ATOMS: atom_id res chain seq x y z
N MET A 1 3.69 1.23 -24.79
CA MET A 1 2.29 1.17 -25.26
C MET A 1 1.36 1.55 -24.12
N TRP A 2 0.26 2.26 -24.37
CA TRP A 2 -0.68 2.65 -23.29
C TRP A 2 -1.48 1.44 -22.81
N PRO A 3 -1.88 1.38 -21.52
CA PRO A 3 -2.73 0.31 -21.04
C PRO A 3 -4.10 0.35 -21.73
N PRO A 4 -4.75 -0.79 -22.00
CA PRO A 4 -5.97 -0.87 -22.81
C PRO A 4 -7.13 -0.05 -22.23
N ARG A 5 -7.28 -0.02 -20.90
CA ARG A 5 -8.26 0.83 -20.20
C ARG A 5 -8.07 2.33 -20.50
N ARG A 6 -6.83 2.75 -20.73
CA ARG A 6 -6.51 4.15 -21.01
C ARG A 6 -6.76 4.52 -22.47
N ILE A 7 -6.62 3.57 -23.39
CA ILE A 7 -6.98 3.75 -24.80
C ILE A 7 -8.51 3.86 -24.91
N ALA A 8 -9.24 2.93 -24.28
CA ALA A 8 -10.70 2.95 -24.24
C ALA A 8 -11.24 4.29 -23.73
N GLY A 9 -10.76 4.78 -22.57
CA GLY A 9 -11.20 6.06 -22.02
C GLY A 9 -10.88 7.28 -22.90
N GLU A 10 -9.78 7.26 -23.66
CA GLU A 10 -9.44 8.33 -24.59
C GLU A 10 -10.30 8.31 -25.85
N VAL A 11 -10.59 7.12 -26.37
CA VAL A 11 -11.51 6.94 -27.51
C VAL A 11 -12.93 7.36 -27.13
N THR A 12 -13.42 6.96 -25.95
CA THR A 12 -14.75 7.37 -25.46
C THR A 12 -14.84 8.87 -25.28
N LEU A 13 -13.82 9.51 -24.70
CA LEU A 13 -13.83 10.97 -24.53
C LEU A 13 -13.79 11.69 -25.88
N ALA A 14 -12.94 11.24 -26.82
CA ALA A 14 -12.88 11.82 -28.16
C ALA A 14 -14.23 11.68 -28.89
N LEU A 15 -14.88 10.51 -28.79
CA LEU A 15 -16.20 10.27 -29.36
C LEU A 15 -17.27 11.19 -28.75
N CYS A 16 -17.29 11.36 -27.42
CA CYS A 16 -18.23 12.27 -26.76
C CYS A 16 -18.01 13.73 -27.20
N LEU A 17 -16.76 14.18 -27.31
CA LEU A 17 -16.44 15.54 -27.77
C LEU A 17 -16.90 15.75 -29.22
N VAL A 18 -16.71 14.75 -30.09
CA VAL A 18 -17.21 14.77 -31.47
C VAL A 18 -18.75 14.83 -31.49
N LEU A 19 -19.43 14.00 -30.71
CA LEU A 19 -20.89 13.96 -30.68
C LEU A 19 -21.51 15.28 -30.22
N VAL A 20 -20.92 15.93 -29.21
CA VAL A 20 -21.42 17.24 -28.74
C VAL A 20 -21.11 18.34 -29.75
N ALA A 21 -19.93 18.33 -30.38
CA ALA A 21 -19.61 19.28 -31.44
C ALA A 21 -20.58 19.14 -32.64
N VAL A 22 -20.95 17.91 -33.00
CA VAL A 22 -21.95 17.67 -34.04
C VAL A 22 -23.33 18.15 -33.58
N ALA A 23 -23.76 17.79 -32.36
CA ALA A 23 -25.09 18.16 -31.84
C ALA A 23 -25.30 19.68 -31.73
N SER A 24 -24.25 20.41 -31.35
CA SER A 24 -24.28 21.89 -31.26
C SER A 24 -24.21 22.58 -32.62
N GLY A 25 -23.77 21.89 -33.68
CA GLY A 25 -23.75 22.41 -35.04
C GLY A 25 -25.01 22.10 -35.86
N LEU A 26 -25.87 21.18 -35.41
CA LEU A 26 -27.14 20.83 -36.07
C LEU A 26 -28.18 21.98 -36.17
N PRO A 27 -28.27 22.94 -35.22
CA PRO A 27 -29.29 24.00 -35.27
C PRO A 27 -28.99 25.19 -36.21
N GLY A 28 -27.77 25.35 -36.73
CA GLY A 28 -27.36 26.55 -37.47
C GLY A 28 -27.22 26.35 -38.99
N HIS A 29 -27.30 27.44 -39.77
CA HIS A 29 -26.97 27.50 -41.22
C HIS A 29 -25.49 27.19 -41.55
N ARG A 30 -24.74 26.61 -40.61
CA ARG A 30 -23.32 26.27 -40.75
C ARG A 30 -23.18 24.97 -41.54
N GLY A 31 -22.32 24.99 -42.54
CA GLY A 31 -22.19 23.86 -43.48
C GLY A 31 -21.69 22.58 -42.79
N VAL A 32 -22.12 21.41 -43.29
CA VAL A 32 -21.65 20.09 -42.86
C VAL A 32 -20.12 19.98 -42.83
N ALA A 33 -19.43 20.73 -43.69
CA ALA A 33 -17.97 20.82 -43.70
C ALA A 33 -17.38 21.41 -42.41
N GLU A 34 -18.03 22.43 -41.82
CA GLU A 34 -17.57 23.10 -40.61
C GLU A 34 -17.69 22.16 -39.41
N THR A 35 -18.83 21.48 -39.25
CA THR A 35 -19.07 20.52 -38.17
C THR A 35 -18.12 19.31 -38.24
N VAL A 36 -17.83 18.82 -39.44
CA VAL A 36 -16.82 17.76 -39.66
C VAL A 36 -15.41 18.25 -39.29
N CYS A 37 -15.02 19.47 -39.67
CA CYS A 37 -13.74 20.05 -39.28
C CYS A 37 -13.59 20.17 -37.76
N VAL A 38 -14.65 20.59 -37.05
CA VAL A 38 -14.64 20.67 -35.58
C VAL A 38 -14.51 19.28 -34.94
N ALA A 39 -15.26 18.30 -35.44
CA ALA A 39 -15.17 16.92 -34.95
C ALA A 39 -13.76 16.34 -35.13
N LEU A 40 -13.14 16.54 -36.30
CA LEU A 40 -11.77 16.11 -36.57
C LEU A 40 -10.76 16.85 -35.70
N GLY A 41 -10.92 18.17 -35.52
CA GLY A 41 -10.10 18.99 -34.64
C GLY A 41 -10.20 18.54 -33.18
N ALA A 42 -11.41 18.27 -32.68
CA ALA A 42 -11.68 17.74 -31.34
C ALA A 42 -10.99 16.38 -31.13
N GLY A 43 -11.11 15.48 -32.11
CA GLY A 43 -10.48 14.16 -32.10
C GLY A 43 -8.95 14.22 -32.12
N LEU A 44 -8.36 15.17 -32.86
CA LEU A 44 -6.91 15.37 -32.96
C LEU A 44 -6.32 16.06 -31.72
N LEU A 45 -7.00 17.10 -31.20
CA LEU A 45 -6.56 17.84 -30.02
C LEU A 45 -6.68 17.01 -28.74
N ALA A 46 -7.56 16.00 -28.73
CA ALA A 46 -7.75 15.10 -27.59
C ALA A 46 -6.47 14.37 -27.13
N PRO A 47 -5.74 13.63 -27.99
CA PRO A 47 -4.45 13.06 -27.61
C PRO A 47 -3.37 14.14 -27.43
N LEU A 48 -3.40 15.21 -28.22
CA LEU A 48 -2.39 16.27 -28.20
C LEU A 48 -2.39 17.07 -26.89
N ARG A 49 -3.55 17.19 -26.20
CA ARG A 49 -3.69 17.87 -24.89
C ARG A 49 -2.79 17.28 -23.81
N ARG A 50 -2.28 16.07 -24.04
CA ARG A 50 -1.39 15.36 -23.14
C ARG A 50 0.08 15.72 -23.36
N VAL A 51 0.48 15.97 -24.60
CA VAL A 51 1.87 16.27 -24.96
C VAL A 51 2.12 17.77 -24.86
N LEU A 52 1.21 18.59 -25.38
CA LEU A 52 1.34 20.03 -25.45
C LEU A 52 0.16 20.75 -24.77
N PRO A 53 0.00 20.60 -23.44
CA PRO A 53 -1.18 21.08 -22.71
C PRO A 53 -1.46 22.58 -22.85
N ALA A 54 -0.41 23.41 -22.89
CA ALA A 54 -0.55 24.85 -23.03
C ALA A 54 -1.06 25.25 -24.43
N THR A 55 -0.46 24.67 -25.48
CA THR A 55 -0.87 24.99 -26.87
C THR A 55 -2.30 24.55 -27.15
N VAL A 56 -2.70 23.37 -26.65
CA VAL A 56 -4.05 22.85 -26.87
C VAL A 56 -5.08 23.66 -26.10
N LEU A 57 -4.74 24.19 -24.92
CA LEU A 57 -5.62 25.10 -24.20
C LEU A 57 -5.84 26.41 -24.95
N LEU A 58 -4.77 27.00 -25.51
CA LEU A 58 -4.86 28.24 -26.30
C LEU A 58 -5.65 28.02 -27.59
N LEU A 59 -5.40 26.91 -28.29
CA LEU A 59 -6.14 26.54 -29.50
C LEU A 59 -7.62 26.28 -29.18
N ALA A 60 -7.92 25.54 -28.10
CA ALA A 60 -9.29 25.29 -27.69
C ALA A 60 -10.02 26.61 -27.34
N ALA A 61 -9.35 27.55 -26.67
CA ALA A 61 -9.90 28.86 -26.35
C ALA A 61 -10.17 29.72 -27.59
N ALA A 62 -9.28 29.67 -28.59
CA ALA A 62 -9.49 30.37 -29.86
C ALA A 62 -10.65 29.76 -30.66
N VAL A 63 -10.70 28.43 -30.74
CA VAL A 63 -11.74 27.69 -31.45
C VAL A 63 -13.11 27.89 -30.79
N SER A 64 -13.18 27.96 -29.46
CA SER A 64 -14.45 28.17 -28.75
C SER A 64 -15.08 29.54 -28.96
N ALA A 65 -14.29 30.55 -29.38
CA ALA A 65 -14.85 31.85 -29.73
C ALA A 65 -15.70 31.76 -31.00
N VAL A 66 -15.15 31.11 -32.04
CA VAL A 66 -15.79 30.93 -33.35
C VAL A 66 -16.88 29.85 -33.35
N LEU A 67 -16.68 28.84 -32.51
CA LEU A 67 -17.51 27.64 -32.47
C LEU A 67 -18.00 27.41 -31.04
N PRO A 68 -19.23 27.86 -30.71
CA PRO A 68 -19.81 27.69 -29.37
C PRO A 68 -19.81 26.21 -28.91
N GLY A 69 -19.97 25.28 -29.86
CA GLY A 69 -19.90 23.83 -29.63
C GLY A 69 -18.55 23.29 -29.10
N ALA A 70 -17.47 24.06 -29.22
CA ALA A 70 -16.15 23.67 -28.73
C ALA A 70 -15.93 23.93 -27.23
N GLY A 71 -16.93 24.43 -26.49
CA GLY A 71 -16.82 24.68 -25.05
C GLY A 71 -16.35 23.46 -24.22
N LEU A 72 -16.77 22.24 -24.58
CA LEU A 72 -16.30 21.02 -23.89
C LEU A 72 -14.81 20.72 -24.13
N LEU A 73 -14.26 21.15 -25.27
CA LEU A 73 -12.81 21.05 -25.53
C LEU A 73 -12.04 21.94 -24.57
N VAL A 74 -12.54 23.14 -24.28
CA VAL A 74 -11.94 24.05 -23.30
C VAL A 74 -11.94 23.40 -21.92
N LEU A 75 -13.05 22.80 -21.47
CA LEU A 75 -13.10 22.14 -20.16
C LEU A 75 -12.07 21.01 -20.03
N THR A 76 -11.98 20.14 -21.05
CA THR A 76 -11.07 19.00 -21.04
C THR A 76 -9.60 19.41 -21.22
N ALA A 77 -9.34 20.44 -22.03
CA ALA A 77 -8.01 21.04 -22.20
C ALA A 77 -7.56 21.75 -20.91
N ALA A 78 -8.44 22.52 -20.27
CA ALA A 78 -8.18 23.20 -19.01
C ALA A 78 -7.85 22.21 -17.89
N TRP A 79 -8.64 21.13 -17.76
CA TRP A 79 -8.34 20.03 -16.84
C TRP A 79 -6.96 19.40 -17.09
N SER A 80 -6.63 19.10 -18.35
CA SER A 80 -5.33 18.54 -18.71
C SER A 80 -4.18 19.51 -18.44
N ALA A 81 -4.37 20.80 -18.74
CA ALA A 81 -3.39 21.84 -18.54
C ALA A 81 -3.11 22.07 -17.05
N GLY A 82 -4.14 22.14 -16.22
CA GLY A 82 -4.00 22.24 -14.76
C GLY A 82 -3.23 21.06 -14.15
N ARG A 83 -3.39 19.86 -14.72
CA ARG A 83 -2.66 18.66 -14.30
C ARG A 83 -1.19 18.62 -14.70
N ARG A 84 -0.84 19.17 -15.87
CA ARG A 84 0.44 18.91 -16.54
C ARG A 84 1.39 20.09 -16.55
N ILE A 85 0.87 21.32 -16.45
CA ILE A 85 1.73 22.51 -16.44
C ILE A 85 2.39 22.64 -15.07
N GLY A 86 3.72 22.49 -15.06
CA GLY A 86 4.52 22.71 -13.86
C GLY A 86 4.71 24.20 -13.54
N GLY A 87 4.62 24.54 -12.26
CA GLY A 87 4.85 25.90 -11.75
C GLY A 87 3.59 26.78 -11.71
N LEU A 88 3.37 27.47 -10.58
CA LEU A 88 2.23 28.37 -10.38
C LEU A 88 2.19 29.51 -11.41
N GLY A 89 3.32 30.20 -11.64
CA GLY A 89 3.38 31.34 -12.56
C GLY A 89 3.13 30.98 -14.02
N ARG A 90 3.70 29.87 -14.50
CA ARG A 90 3.47 29.40 -15.88
C ARG A 90 2.02 28.98 -16.11
N ALA A 91 1.43 28.25 -15.16
CA ALA A 91 0.01 27.91 -15.24
C ALA A 91 -0.86 29.17 -15.23
N ALA A 92 -0.64 30.09 -14.28
CA ALA A 92 -1.40 31.35 -14.22
C ALA A 92 -1.28 32.16 -15.53
N GLY A 93 -0.09 32.29 -16.10
CA GLY A 93 0.13 33.01 -17.36
C GLY A 93 -0.58 32.37 -18.55
N VAL A 94 -0.55 31.03 -18.67
CA VAL A 94 -1.24 30.32 -19.76
C VAL A 94 -2.76 30.44 -19.63
N PHE A 95 -3.31 30.30 -18.41
CA PHE A 95 -4.75 30.45 -18.18
C PHE A 95 -5.20 31.91 -18.38
N ALA A 96 -4.41 32.89 -17.96
CA ALA A 96 -4.70 34.30 -18.22
C ALA A 96 -4.69 34.63 -19.72
N LEU A 97 -3.71 34.10 -20.46
CA LEU A 97 -3.64 34.27 -21.91
C LEU A 97 -4.81 33.58 -22.63
N ALA A 98 -5.17 32.37 -22.23
CA ALA A 98 -6.33 31.66 -22.78
C ALA A 98 -7.65 32.40 -22.49
N TYR A 99 -7.80 32.96 -21.28
CA TYR A 99 -8.95 33.79 -20.92
C TYR A 99 -9.03 35.07 -21.77
N ALA A 100 -7.93 35.82 -21.86
CA ALA A 100 -7.86 37.04 -22.66
C ALA A 100 -8.13 36.76 -24.16
N LEU A 101 -7.59 35.65 -24.68
CA LEU A 101 -7.80 35.24 -26.06
C LEU A 101 -9.26 34.88 -26.33
N SER A 102 -9.89 34.08 -25.46
CA SER A 102 -11.30 33.71 -25.63
C SER A 102 -12.22 34.92 -25.53
N LEU A 103 -12.01 35.77 -24.51
CA LEU A 103 -12.85 36.96 -24.31
C LEU A 103 -12.67 37.97 -25.45
N GLY A 104 -11.43 38.20 -25.87
CA GLY A 104 -11.12 39.13 -26.95
C GLY A 104 -11.66 38.69 -28.31
N LEU A 105 -11.52 37.40 -28.65
CA LEU A 105 -12.07 36.88 -29.90
C LEU A 105 -13.61 36.88 -29.90
N SER A 106 -14.25 36.45 -28.81
CA SER A 106 -15.70 36.50 -28.71
C SER A 106 -16.24 37.94 -28.83
N ALA A 107 -15.56 38.93 -28.25
CA ALA A 107 -15.97 40.33 -28.39
C ALA A 107 -15.74 40.92 -29.79
N LEU A 108 -14.83 40.34 -30.59
CA LEU A 108 -14.62 40.74 -31.99
C LEU A 108 -15.68 40.14 -32.92
N GLU A 109 -16.12 38.92 -32.63
CA GLU A 109 -17.14 38.21 -33.41
C GLU A 109 -18.54 38.72 -33.09
N GLU A 110 -18.83 38.98 -31.82
CA GLU A 110 -20.12 39.47 -31.33
C GLU A 110 -19.93 40.78 -30.54
N PRO A 111 -19.93 41.95 -31.21
CA PRO A 111 -19.73 43.25 -30.56
C PRO A 111 -20.79 43.58 -29.50
N SER A 112 -21.97 42.94 -29.55
CA SER A 112 -23.04 43.02 -28.55
C SER A 112 -22.56 42.59 -27.15
N LEU A 113 -21.55 41.71 -27.08
CA LEU A 113 -20.91 41.30 -25.83
C LEU A 113 -20.11 42.42 -25.15
N LEU A 114 -19.85 43.55 -25.81
CA LEU A 114 -19.19 44.71 -25.20
C LEU A 114 -20.11 45.50 -24.26
N SER A 115 -21.42 45.22 -24.27
CA SER A 115 -22.33 45.81 -23.28
C SER A 115 -21.89 45.40 -21.86
N PRO A 116 -21.91 46.31 -20.85
CA PRO A 116 -21.32 46.04 -19.55
C PRO A 116 -21.89 44.80 -18.83
N SER A 117 -23.19 44.52 -19.00
CA SER A 117 -23.88 43.36 -18.40
C SER A 117 -23.48 42.05 -19.09
N LEU A 118 -23.54 41.99 -20.42
CA LEU A 118 -23.16 40.78 -21.17
C LEU A 118 -21.67 40.50 -21.02
N LEU A 119 -20.81 41.53 -21.03
CA LEU A 119 -19.38 41.39 -20.80
C LEU A 119 -19.07 40.76 -19.44
N LEU A 120 -19.77 41.21 -18.39
CA LEU A 120 -19.59 40.68 -17.04
C LEU A 120 -20.03 39.22 -16.94
N VAL A 121 -21.18 38.87 -17.52
CA VAL A 121 -21.72 37.50 -17.50
C VAL A 121 -20.84 36.56 -18.31
N SER A 122 -20.58 36.89 -19.58
CA SER A 122 -19.79 36.07 -20.50
C SER A 122 -18.35 35.92 -20.00
N GLY A 123 -17.75 37.00 -19.49
CA GLY A 123 -16.44 36.98 -18.85
C GLY A 123 -16.42 36.06 -17.63
N LEU A 124 -17.42 36.16 -16.73
CA LEU A 124 -17.53 35.26 -15.59
C LEU A 124 -17.70 33.80 -16.01
N TRP A 125 -18.56 33.53 -17.00
CA TRP A 125 -18.79 32.19 -17.55
C TRP A 125 -17.52 31.57 -18.11
N LEU A 126 -16.78 32.31 -18.92
CA LEU A 126 -15.49 31.89 -19.47
C LEU A 126 -14.47 31.65 -18.38
N LEU A 127 -14.41 32.54 -17.38
CA LEU A 127 -13.48 32.44 -16.27
C LEU A 127 -13.73 31.17 -15.44
N VAL A 128 -14.98 30.86 -15.11
CA VAL A 128 -15.34 29.63 -14.38
C VAL A 128 -15.03 28.39 -15.21
N SER A 129 -15.46 28.37 -16.48
CA SER A 129 -15.25 27.24 -17.40
C SER A 129 -13.78 26.93 -17.62
N LEU A 130 -12.92 27.95 -17.59
CA LEU A 130 -11.48 27.77 -17.74
C LEU A 130 -10.81 27.41 -16.40
N VAL A 131 -11.04 28.19 -15.35
CA VAL A 131 -10.27 28.12 -14.11
C VAL A 131 -10.68 26.92 -13.26
N VAL A 132 -11.97 26.60 -13.14
CA VAL A 132 -12.44 25.53 -12.24
C VAL A 132 -11.90 24.15 -12.66
N PRO A 133 -12.01 23.70 -13.92
CA PRO A 133 -11.42 22.44 -14.35
C PRO A 133 -9.90 22.42 -14.22
N GLY A 134 -9.23 23.55 -14.47
CA GLY A 134 -7.79 23.69 -14.28
C GLY A 134 -7.35 23.50 -12.83
N LEU A 135 -8.02 24.17 -11.89
CA LEU A 135 -7.76 24.02 -10.46
C LEU A 135 -8.09 22.61 -9.98
N ALA A 136 -9.20 22.02 -10.42
CA ALA A 136 -9.59 20.67 -10.06
C ALA A 136 -8.60 19.62 -10.59
N GLY A 137 -8.14 19.78 -11.83
CA GLY A 137 -7.10 18.95 -12.43
C GLY A 137 -5.81 19.02 -11.62
N ARG A 138 -5.37 20.24 -11.30
CA ARG A 138 -4.16 20.45 -10.49
C ARG A 138 -4.27 19.83 -9.09
N TYR A 139 -5.39 20.07 -8.42
CA TYR A 139 -5.70 19.50 -7.11
C TYR A 139 -5.65 17.97 -7.15
N TRP A 140 -6.25 17.35 -8.16
CA TRP A 140 -6.25 15.90 -8.32
C TRP A 140 -4.83 15.34 -8.54
N SER A 141 -4.02 16.03 -9.35
CA SER A 141 -2.62 15.64 -9.56
C SER A 141 -1.82 15.72 -8.26
N GLN A 142 -1.97 16.81 -7.50
CA GLN A 142 -1.28 17.01 -6.24
C GLN A 142 -1.73 16.02 -5.17
N ARG A 143 -3.04 15.78 -5.06
CA ARG A 143 -3.61 14.81 -4.14
C ARG A 143 -3.11 13.41 -4.41
N ARG A 144 -3.02 13.02 -5.69
CA ARG A 144 -2.48 11.71 -6.09
C ARG A 144 -1.02 11.54 -5.71
N THR A 145 -0.18 12.54 -5.99
CA THR A 145 1.23 12.51 -5.57
C THR A 145 1.34 12.40 -4.04
N LEU A 146 0.53 13.16 -3.30
CA LEU A 146 0.55 13.11 -1.84
C LEU A 146 0.12 11.72 -1.32
N THR A 147 -0.95 11.14 -1.86
CA THR A 147 -1.40 9.80 -1.44
C THR A 147 -0.36 8.74 -1.77
N ASP A 148 0.25 8.80 -2.95
CA ASP A 148 1.29 7.85 -3.35
C ASP A 148 2.49 7.93 -2.40
N THR A 149 2.94 9.14 -2.04
CA THR A 149 4.01 9.32 -1.05
C THR A 149 3.62 8.86 0.36
N LEU A 150 2.36 9.03 0.76
CA LEU A 150 1.86 8.55 2.05
C LEU A 150 1.84 7.02 2.11
N TYR A 151 1.42 6.36 1.03
CA TYR A 151 1.44 4.90 0.95
C TYR A 151 2.87 4.35 1.01
N GLU A 152 3.80 4.97 0.27
CA GLU A 152 5.20 4.57 0.28
C GLU A 152 5.79 4.71 1.69
N TYR A 153 5.58 5.85 2.36
CA TYR A 153 6.05 6.08 3.73
C TYR A 153 5.41 5.13 4.75
N ASN A 154 4.11 4.86 4.63
CA ASN A 154 3.42 3.90 5.50
C ASN A 154 4.01 2.49 5.34
N SER A 155 4.30 2.09 4.10
CA SER A 155 4.94 0.80 3.82
C SER A 155 6.36 0.70 4.40
N GLN A 156 7.09 1.81 4.47
CA GLN A 156 8.41 1.87 5.11
C GLN A 156 8.29 1.75 6.63
N LEU A 157 7.37 2.49 7.25
CA LEU A 157 7.13 2.42 8.69
C LEU A 157 6.71 1.03 9.17
N ILE A 158 5.89 0.31 8.39
CA ILE A 158 5.51 -1.07 8.72
C ILE A 158 6.74 -1.98 8.75
N ARG A 159 7.65 -1.84 7.77
CA ARG A 159 8.90 -2.63 7.72
C ARG A 159 9.82 -2.28 8.88
N GLU A 160 9.99 -1.00 9.19
CA GLU A 160 10.81 -0.56 10.33
C GLU A 160 10.29 -1.10 11.67
N ARG A 161 8.98 -1.06 11.90
CA ARG A 161 8.36 -1.64 13.10
C ARG A 161 8.59 -3.15 13.18
N ALA A 162 8.47 -3.86 12.06
CA ALA A 162 8.74 -5.29 12.03
C ALA A 162 10.21 -5.60 12.36
N MET A 163 11.15 -4.81 11.83
CA MET A 163 12.57 -4.95 12.15
C MET A 163 12.87 -4.65 13.62
N ILE A 164 12.33 -3.56 14.18
CA ILE A 164 12.50 -3.21 15.60
C ILE A 164 11.92 -4.29 16.52
N ALA A 165 10.72 -4.77 16.23
CA ALA A 165 10.09 -5.86 16.98
C ALA A 165 10.91 -7.16 16.90
N GLY A 166 11.45 -7.48 15.73
CA GLY A 166 12.37 -8.59 15.54
C GLY A 166 13.63 -8.47 16.39
N HIS A 167 14.30 -7.31 16.34
CA HIS A 167 15.49 -7.04 17.15
C HIS A 167 15.20 -7.07 18.66
N ALA A 168 14.07 -6.53 19.10
CA ALA A 168 13.67 -6.59 20.51
C ALA A 168 13.46 -8.04 20.97
N ARG A 169 12.81 -8.87 20.15
CA ARG A 169 12.61 -10.30 20.46
C ARG A 169 13.93 -11.08 20.53
N ILE A 170 14.87 -10.79 19.63
CA ILE A 170 16.21 -11.42 19.64
C ILE A 170 16.99 -11.00 20.90
N ARG A 171 17.02 -9.71 21.22
CA ARG A 171 17.69 -9.22 22.44
C ARG A 171 17.10 -9.82 23.72
N GLU A 172 15.77 -9.92 23.80
CA GLU A 172 15.12 -10.52 24.96
C GLU A 172 15.45 -12.00 25.10
N ARG A 173 15.49 -12.75 23.99
CA ARG A 173 15.94 -14.15 24.00
C ARG A 173 17.39 -14.29 24.45
N GLN A 174 18.28 -13.42 23.99
CA GLN A 174 19.69 -13.41 24.43
C GLN A 174 19.81 -13.09 25.92
N ARG A 175 19.04 -12.12 26.41
CA ARG A 175 18.98 -11.79 27.85
C ARG A 175 18.53 -12.98 28.68
N ILE A 176 17.44 -13.65 28.29
CA ILE A 176 16.94 -14.85 28.97
C ILE A 176 18.00 -15.97 28.97
N ALA A 177 18.63 -16.23 27.84
CA ALA A 177 19.66 -17.26 27.74
C ALA A 177 20.86 -16.97 28.65
N GLN A 178 21.28 -15.71 28.75
CA GLN A 178 22.36 -15.29 29.64
C GLN A 178 21.96 -15.36 31.12
N ASP A 179 20.78 -14.84 31.48
CA ASP A 179 20.25 -14.94 32.85
C ASP A 179 20.11 -16.41 33.30
N MET A 180 19.68 -17.31 32.41
CA MET A 180 19.61 -18.75 32.67
C MET A 180 21.01 -19.37 32.88
N HIS A 181 22.00 -18.99 32.07
CA HIS A 181 23.37 -19.49 32.21
C HIS A 181 23.99 -19.04 33.53
N ASP A 182 23.85 -17.78 33.88
CA ASP A 182 24.49 -17.18 35.05
C ASP A 182 23.84 -17.67 36.36
N SER A 183 22.51 -17.78 36.41
CA SER A 183 21.79 -18.20 37.63
C SER A 183 21.75 -19.72 37.81
N LEU A 184 21.22 -20.45 36.83
CA LEU A 184 21.03 -21.90 36.93
C LEU A 184 22.35 -22.65 36.74
N GLY A 185 23.19 -22.20 35.81
CA GLY A 185 24.51 -22.81 35.58
C GLY A 185 25.40 -22.71 36.82
N HIS A 186 25.44 -21.54 37.46
CA HIS A 186 26.21 -21.35 38.70
C HIS A 186 25.68 -22.20 39.86
N GLN A 187 24.35 -22.24 40.07
CA GLN A 187 23.74 -23.06 41.13
C GLN A 187 24.01 -24.55 40.95
N LEU A 188 23.85 -25.08 39.74
CA LEU A 188 24.12 -26.48 39.44
C LEU A 188 25.61 -26.83 39.57
N ALA A 189 26.50 -25.92 39.18
CA ALA A 189 27.94 -26.09 39.38
C ALA A 189 28.29 -26.15 40.87
N LEU A 190 27.69 -25.29 41.70
CA LEU A 190 27.90 -25.29 43.15
C LEU A 190 27.40 -26.58 43.80
N ILE A 191 26.23 -27.07 43.39
CA ILE A 191 25.69 -28.37 43.85
C ILE A 191 26.63 -29.51 43.45
N ALA A 192 27.14 -29.52 42.22
CA ALA A 192 28.09 -30.53 41.75
C ALA A 192 29.41 -30.51 42.54
N VAL A 193 29.91 -29.32 42.91
CA VAL A 193 31.10 -29.16 43.75
C VAL A 193 30.86 -29.64 45.18
N HIS A 194 29.74 -29.25 45.81
CA HIS A 194 29.42 -29.68 47.18
C HIS A 194 29.14 -31.19 47.28
N THR A 195 28.42 -31.76 46.32
CA THR A 195 28.20 -33.20 46.25
C THR A 195 29.51 -33.94 45.99
N GLY A 196 30.39 -33.43 45.11
CA GLY A 196 31.74 -33.97 44.92
C GLY A 196 32.61 -33.93 46.19
N ALA A 197 32.50 -32.88 47.01
CA ALA A 197 33.18 -32.82 48.31
C ALA A 197 32.63 -33.86 49.30
N LEU A 198 31.31 -34.03 49.35
CA LEU A 198 30.64 -35.05 50.17
C LEU A 198 31.02 -36.47 49.74
N GLU A 199 31.17 -36.77 48.44
CA GLU A 199 31.58 -38.10 47.97
C GLU A 199 32.93 -38.58 48.53
N VAL A 200 33.83 -37.65 48.87
CA VAL A 200 35.18 -37.94 49.39
C VAL A 200 35.21 -38.03 50.92
N ASP A 201 34.11 -37.66 51.59
CA ASP A 201 33.99 -37.70 53.05
C ASP A 201 34.04 -39.15 53.57
N ARG A 202 34.91 -39.42 54.54
CA ARG A 202 35.11 -40.75 55.10
C ARG A 202 34.04 -41.15 56.10
N GLU A 203 33.22 -40.22 56.58
CA GLU A 203 32.17 -40.46 57.58
C GLU A 203 30.87 -41.01 56.97
N LEU A 204 30.69 -40.90 55.64
CA LEU A 204 29.50 -41.41 54.95
C LEU A 204 29.50 -42.94 54.79
N THR A 205 28.36 -43.55 55.10
CA THR A 205 28.10 -44.98 54.84
C THR A 205 28.04 -45.26 53.33
N GLY A 206 28.25 -46.53 52.93
CA GLY A 206 28.24 -46.93 51.51
C GLY A 206 26.97 -46.50 50.74
N ARG A 207 25.78 -46.65 51.35
CA ARG A 207 24.50 -46.21 50.75
C ARG A 207 24.37 -44.68 50.65
N GLN A 208 24.93 -43.93 51.59
CA GLN A 208 24.89 -42.47 51.54
C GLN A 208 25.83 -41.93 50.46
N ARG A 209 27.01 -42.54 50.30
CA ARG A 209 27.97 -42.19 49.24
C ARG A 209 27.38 -42.43 47.85
N GLU A 210 26.69 -43.55 47.65
CA GLU A 210 25.96 -43.87 46.42
C GLU A 210 24.87 -42.82 46.10
N ALA A 211 24.08 -42.41 47.10
CA ALA A 211 23.06 -41.38 46.92
C ALA A 211 23.64 -39.99 46.57
N VAL A 212 24.78 -39.61 47.14
CA VAL A 212 25.50 -38.37 46.79
C VAL A 212 26.05 -38.43 45.37
N GLY A 213 26.54 -39.60 44.93
CA GLY A 213 26.99 -39.78 43.54
C GLY A 213 25.88 -39.65 42.51
N VAL A 214 24.69 -40.18 42.80
CA VAL A 214 23.50 -39.96 41.97
C VAL A 214 23.14 -38.47 41.89
N LEU A 215 23.22 -37.71 43.00
CA LEU A 215 22.97 -36.26 43.00
C LEU A 215 24.01 -35.47 42.19
N ARG A 216 25.28 -35.88 42.25
CA ARG A 216 26.35 -35.27 41.48
C ARG A 216 26.17 -35.53 39.99
N GLU A 217 25.92 -36.78 39.59
CA GLU A 217 25.64 -37.14 38.20
C GLU A 217 24.42 -36.40 37.65
N ALA A 218 23.34 -36.31 38.43
CA ALA A 218 22.14 -35.57 38.05
C ALA A 218 22.43 -34.07 37.85
N SER A 219 23.27 -33.47 38.70
CA SER A 219 23.66 -32.06 38.59
C SER A 219 24.54 -31.79 37.37
N VAL A 220 25.47 -32.69 37.07
CA VAL A 220 26.32 -32.62 35.87
C VAL A 220 25.50 -32.82 34.60
N ALA A 221 24.57 -33.77 34.59
CA ALA A 221 23.66 -34.00 33.48
C ALA A 221 22.76 -32.77 33.23
N ALA A 222 22.17 -32.19 34.27
CA ALA A 222 21.37 -30.98 34.16
C ALA A 222 22.17 -29.77 33.63
N MET A 223 23.45 -29.64 33.98
CA MET A 223 24.33 -28.62 33.40
C MET A 223 24.61 -28.82 31.91
N HIS A 224 24.65 -30.07 31.44
CA HIS A 224 24.81 -30.39 30.02
C HIS A 224 23.53 -30.06 29.25
N GLU A 225 22.35 -30.47 29.76
CA GLU A 225 21.06 -30.14 29.15
C GLU A 225 20.82 -28.63 29.09
N LEU A 226 21.15 -27.88 30.14
CA LEU A 226 21.06 -26.41 30.14
C LEU A 226 21.97 -25.78 29.07
N ARG A 227 23.19 -26.29 28.90
CA ARG A 227 24.12 -25.82 27.85
C ARG A 227 23.61 -26.11 26.46
N ASP A 228 22.98 -27.26 26.24
CA ASP A 228 22.39 -27.63 24.96
C ASP A 228 21.18 -26.74 24.62
N VAL A 229 20.31 -26.46 25.61
CA VAL A 229 19.15 -25.55 25.44
C VAL A 229 19.60 -24.12 25.18
N VAL A 230 20.60 -23.61 25.92
CA VAL A 230 21.17 -22.27 25.70
C VAL A 230 21.90 -22.18 24.35
N GLY A 231 22.59 -23.25 23.95
CA GLY A 231 23.23 -23.36 22.63
C GLY A 231 22.21 -23.24 21.50
N LEU A 232 21.08 -23.95 21.60
CA LEU A 232 20.00 -23.87 20.62
C LEU A 232 19.36 -22.47 20.54
N LEU A 233 19.24 -21.78 21.68
CA LEU A 233 18.74 -20.40 21.73
C LEU A 233 19.72 -19.38 21.12
N ARG A 234 21.02 -19.70 21.06
CA ARG A 234 22.09 -18.84 20.53
C ARG A 234 22.40 -19.12 19.05
N ASP A 235 22.37 -20.37 18.62
CA ASP A 235 22.61 -20.78 17.22
C ASP A 235 21.44 -20.42 16.28
N GLY A 236 20.23 -20.25 16.83
CA GLY A 236 19.11 -19.64 16.10
C GLY A 236 19.24 -18.12 15.88
N THR A 237 20.33 -17.51 16.34
CA THR A 237 20.63 -16.08 16.20
C THR A 237 22.04 -15.90 15.64
N GLU A 238 22.23 -16.13 14.33
CA GLU A 238 23.43 -15.64 13.64
C GLU A 238 23.52 -14.12 13.85
N SER A 239 24.50 -13.72 14.66
CA SER A 239 24.93 -12.33 14.74
C SER A 239 26.09 -12.15 13.76
N PRO A 240 26.02 -11.19 12.83
CA PRO A 240 27.18 -10.80 12.04
C PRO A 240 28.15 -10.07 12.97
N GLY A 241 29.39 -10.56 13.06
CA GLY A 241 30.46 -9.87 13.77
C GLY A 241 30.78 -8.52 13.10
N PRO A 242 31.14 -7.52 13.91
CA PRO A 242 32.45 -6.93 13.67
C PRO A 242 33.23 -6.63 14.98
N GLU A 243 34.51 -6.98 14.90
CA GLU A 243 35.70 -6.27 15.40
C GLU A 243 35.69 -5.60 16.80
N GLY A 244 36.63 -6.04 17.64
CA GLY A 244 37.31 -5.20 18.63
C GLY A 244 37.26 -5.70 20.08
N ALA A 245 38.27 -6.47 20.50
CA ALA A 245 39.01 -6.29 21.77
C ALA A 245 40.00 -7.45 22.02
N GLU A 246 41.27 -7.08 21.85
CA GLU A 246 42.59 -7.59 22.26
C GLU A 246 42.83 -8.90 23.07
N PRO A 247 44.06 -9.46 22.94
CA PRO A 247 44.43 -10.80 23.39
C PRO A 247 45.03 -10.80 24.79
N ALA A 248 44.52 -11.68 25.67
CA ALA A 248 45.20 -12.08 26.89
C ALA A 248 45.90 -13.44 26.68
N THR A 249 47.20 -13.42 26.93
CA THR A 249 48.19 -14.50 26.72
C THR A 249 48.15 -15.61 27.78
N ALA A 250 48.14 -16.86 27.26
CA ALA A 250 48.82 -18.09 27.73
C ALA A 250 48.29 -18.90 28.94
N PRO A 251 48.60 -20.22 29.05
CA PRO A 251 48.73 -21.24 27.98
C PRO A 251 47.99 -22.57 28.32
N ASP A 252 47.85 -23.44 27.30
CA ASP A 252 47.64 -24.89 27.37
C ASP A 252 46.30 -25.46 27.87
N ALA A 253 45.34 -25.57 26.94
CA ALA A 253 44.58 -26.81 26.68
C ALA A 253 43.80 -26.67 25.35
N GLU A 254 44.08 -27.56 24.42
CA GLU A 254 43.46 -27.63 23.09
C GLU A 254 41.92 -27.69 23.14
N ASN A 255 41.26 -26.61 22.69
CA ASN A 255 40.22 -26.66 21.64
C ASN A 255 39.57 -25.27 21.45
N PRO A 256 40.05 -24.42 20.52
CA PRO A 256 39.29 -23.27 20.06
C PRO A 256 38.34 -23.72 18.94
N GLY A 257 37.04 -23.55 19.14
CA GLY A 257 36.01 -23.56 18.09
C GLY A 257 35.89 -24.85 17.29
N ALA A 258 35.06 -25.80 17.73
CA ALA A 258 34.60 -26.83 16.82
C ALA A 258 33.36 -26.30 16.07
N PRO A 259 33.45 -25.94 14.77
CA PRO A 259 32.27 -25.87 13.92
C PRO A 259 31.56 -27.22 14.01
N SER A 260 30.22 -27.21 13.98
CA SER A 260 29.33 -28.38 14.04
C SER A 260 30.03 -29.73 13.71
N ARG A 261 30.25 -30.58 14.72
CA ARG A 261 30.83 -31.92 14.52
C ARG A 261 29.81 -32.80 13.79
N GLY A 262 29.97 -32.85 12.46
CA GLY A 262 29.16 -33.65 11.54
C GLY A 262 29.69 -35.06 11.30
N VAL A 263 29.29 -35.67 10.19
CA VAL A 263 29.76 -36.99 9.74
C VAL A 263 31.29 -37.07 9.63
N ALA A 264 31.96 -35.96 9.31
CA ALA A 264 33.43 -35.86 9.29
C ALA A 264 34.08 -36.13 10.66
N GLY A 265 33.34 -35.95 11.77
CA GLY A 265 33.82 -36.24 13.12
C GLY A 265 33.75 -37.73 13.51
N ILE A 266 33.10 -38.59 12.71
CA ILE A 266 32.87 -40.00 13.07
C ILE A 266 34.19 -40.79 13.15
N ASP A 267 35.17 -40.51 12.29
CA ASP A 267 36.48 -41.17 12.37
C ASP A 267 37.13 -40.93 13.74
N SER A 268 37.03 -39.71 14.27
CA SER A 268 37.58 -39.39 15.59
C SER A 268 36.88 -40.14 16.74
N LEU A 269 35.57 -40.40 16.63
CA LEU A 269 34.81 -41.17 17.63
C LEU A 269 35.23 -42.64 17.63
N VAL A 270 35.41 -43.22 16.43
CA VAL A 270 35.87 -44.59 16.26
C VAL A 270 37.30 -44.74 16.77
N GLU A 271 38.21 -43.82 16.43
CA GLU A 271 39.60 -43.85 16.92
C GLU A 271 39.70 -43.66 18.43
N THR A 272 38.82 -42.86 19.03
CA THR A 272 38.76 -42.72 20.49
C THR A 272 38.32 -44.02 21.15
N SER A 273 37.33 -44.71 20.58
CA SER A 273 36.86 -46.01 21.07
C SER A 273 37.91 -47.11 20.91
N ARG A 274 38.66 -47.11 19.80
CA ARG A 274 39.80 -48.03 19.57
C ARG A 274 40.90 -47.83 20.59
N ARG A 275 41.27 -46.58 20.88
CA ARG A 275 42.27 -46.25 21.92
C ARG A 275 41.82 -46.66 23.33
N ALA A 276 40.51 -46.73 23.58
CA ALA A 276 39.95 -47.24 24.82
C ALA A 276 39.97 -48.79 24.91
N GLY A 277 40.54 -49.49 23.92
CA GLY A 277 40.71 -50.94 23.91
C GLY A 277 39.55 -51.74 23.31
N VAL A 278 38.58 -51.08 22.68
CA VAL A 278 37.43 -51.74 22.03
C VAL A 278 37.71 -52.00 20.56
N THR A 279 37.37 -53.20 20.08
CA THR A 279 37.48 -53.53 18.65
C THR A 279 36.33 -52.89 17.88
N VAL A 280 36.61 -51.81 17.15
CA VAL A 280 35.61 -51.10 16.33
C VAL A 280 35.98 -51.16 14.85
N GLU A 281 35.08 -51.68 14.02
CA GLU A 281 35.21 -51.67 12.56
C GLU A 281 34.33 -50.56 11.96
N LEU A 282 34.90 -49.70 11.11
CA LEU A 282 34.16 -48.66 10.39
C LEU A 282 34.11 -48.98 8.90
N ARG A 283 32.91 -49.11 8.34
CA ARG A 283 32.68 -49.39 6.92
C ARG A 283 31.90 -48.25 6.27
N ARG A 284 32.32 -47.85 5.07
CA ARG A 284 31.63 -46.87 4.23
C ARG A 284 31.31 -47.50 2.87
N SER A 285 30.09 -47.33 2.39
CA SER A 285 29.68 -47.80 1.07
C SER A 285 28.80 -46.77 0.37
N GLY A 286 28.86 -46.74 -0.97
CA GLY A 286 28.18 -45.72 -1.78
C GLY A 286 29.03 -44.46 -1.98
N GLU A 287 28.51 -43.52 -2.77
CA GLU A 287 29.15 -42.24 -3.04
C GLU A 287 28.78 -41.22 -1.96
N ALA A 288 29.78 -40.59 -1.34
CA ALA A 288 29.54 -39.61 -0.28
C ALA A 288 28.79 -38.38 -0.80
N ARG A 289 27.68 -38.03 -0.13
CA ARG A 289 26.82 -36.89 -0.48
C ARG A 289 26.66 -35.94 0.71
N PRO A 290 26.56 -34.61 0.46
CA PRO A 290 26.40 -33.63 1.53
C PRO A 290 25.03 -33.79 2.21
N LEU A 291 25.01 -33.64 3.54
CA LEU A 291 23.81 -33.60 4.36
C LEU A 291 23.49 -32.17 4.77
N ALA A 292 22.21 -31.86 5.01
CA ALA A 292 21.85 -30.64 5.73
C ALA A 292 22.49 -30.62 7.13
N PRO A 293 22.91 -29.46 7.67
CA PRO A 293 23.65 -29.39 8.94
C PRO A 293 22.99 -30.12 10.12
N THR A 294 21.65 -30.09 10.19
CA THR A 294 20.89 -30.78 11.24
C THR A 294 20.91 -32.30 11.07
N ALA A 295 20.86 -32.82 9.83
CA ALA A 295 20.95 -34.24 9.53
C ALA A 295 22.38 -34.76 9.69
N ASP A 296 23.37 -33.95 9.31
CA ASP A 296 24.80 -34.22 9.51
C ASP A 296 25.15 -34.39 11.00
N HIS A 297 24.62 -33.48 11.84
CA HIS A 297 24.77 -33.59 13.29
C HIS A 297 23.99 -34.79 13.88
N ALA A 298 22.79 -35.09 13.37
CA ALA A 298 22.01 -36.25 13.81
C ALA A 298 22.76 -37.57 13.54
N ALA A 299 23.44 -37.69 12.40
CA ALA A 299 24.27 -38.84 12.05
C ALA A 299 25.43 -39.02 13.05
N TYR A 300 26.16 -37.94 13.35
CA TYR A 300 27.24 -37.95 14.33
C TYR A 300 26.75 -38.39 15.72
N ARG A 301 25.61 -37.85 16.17
CA ARG A 301 25.01 -38.20 17.48
C ARG A 301 24.55 -39.65 17.54
N LEU A 302 24.03 -40.21 16.45
CA LEU A 302 23.63 -41.62 16.40
C LEU A 302 24.84 -42.54 16.61
N VAL A 303 25.96 -42.26 15.93
CA VAL A 303 27.19 -43.03 16.13
C VAL A 303 27.75 -42.85 17.54
N GLN A 304 27.77 -41.62 18.05
CA GLN A 304 28.27 -41.32 19.40
C GLN A 304 27.48 -42.06 20.48
N GLU A 305 26.15 -42.01 20.40
CA GLU A 305 25.27 -42.69 21.35
C GLU A 305 25.37 -44.21 21.20
N GLY A 306 25.44 -44.73 19.97
CA GLY A 306 25.65 -46.15 19.70
C GLY A 306 26.95 -46.68 20.30
N LEU A 307 28.06 -45.96 20.13
CA LEU A 307 29.34 -46.31 20.74
C LEU A 307 29.24 -46.25 22.26
N THR A 308 28.69 -45.18 22.83
CA THR A 308 28.51 -45.03 24.29
C THR A 308 27.69 -46.18 24.88
N ASN A 309 26.58 -46.54 24.23
CA ASN A 309 25.71 -47.63 24.66
C ASN A 309 26.43 -48.99 24.61
N ALA A 310 27.23 -49.25 23.57
CA ALA A 310 28.04 -50.46 23.50
C ALA A 310 29.09 -50.52 24.63
N HIS A 311 29.78 -49.41 24.94
CA HIS A 311 30.73 -49.36 26.06
C HIS A 311 30.07 -49.63 27.40
N LYS A 312 28.86 -49.07 27.61
CA LYS A 312 28.13 -49.20 28.87
C LYS A 312 27.48 -50.56 29.06
N HIS A 313 26.93 -51.14 27.99
CA HIS A 313 26.04 -52.30 28.08
C HIS A 313 26.65 -53.60 27.53
N ALA A 314 27.75 -53.53 26.77
CA ALA A 314 28.43 -54.70 26.21
C ALA A 314 29.96 -54.52 26.27
N PRO A 315 30.56 -54.38 27.48
CA PRO A 315 32.00 -54.21 27.62
C PRO A 315 32.75 -55.40 26.99
N GLY A 316 33.75 -55.11 26.17
CA GLY A 316 34.56 -56.11 25.46
C GLY A 316 33.92 -56.69 24.19
N ALA A 317 32.69 -56.30 23.83
CA ALA A 317 32.08 -56.70 22.56
C ALA A 317 32.77 -56.01 21.36
N SER A 318 32.82 -56.71 20.22
CA SER A 318 33.21 -56.06 18.96
C SER A 318 32.06 -55.19 18.47
N ILE A 319 32.41 -54.01 17.92
CA ILE A 319 31.45 -53.04 17.40
C ILE A 319 31.71 -52.86 15.91
N ALA A 320 30.65 -52.84 15.10
CA ALA A 320 30.70 -52.43 13.71
C ALA A 320 29.86 -51.17 13.51
N VAL A 321 30.46 -50.16 12.86
CA VAL A 321 29.82 -48.92 12.43
C VAL A 321 29.78 -48.92 10.90
N ALA A 322 28.60 -48.81 10.31
CA ALA A 322 28.42 -48.75 8.87
C ALA A 322 27.73 -47.44 8.46
N LEU A 323 28.32 -46.75 7.48
CA LEU A 323 27.75 -45.58 6.83
C LEU A 323 27.47 -45.95 5.37
N ARG A 324 26.20 -46.10 5.01
CA ARG A 324 25.78 -46.42 3.64
C ARG A 324 25.13 -45.21 3.01
N TYR A 325 25.76 -44.66 1.98
CA TYR A 325 25.24 -43.55 1.19
C TYR A 325 24.35 -44.12 0.08
N GLU A 326 23.06 -44.22 0.35
CA GLU A 326 22.05 -44.66 -0.61
C GLU A 326 21.67 -43.50 -1.55
N GLU A 327 20.74 -43.72 -2.48
CA GLU A 327 20.34 -42.67 -3.44
C GLU A 327 19.65 -41.48 -2.73
N ASP A 328 18.75 -41.74 -1.79
CA ASP A 328 17.92 -40.68 -1.18
C ASP A 328 18.31 -40.35 0.28
N SER A 329 19.17 -41.15 0.91
CA SER A 329 19.48 -41.00 2.34
C SER A 329 20.83 -41.59 2.74
N LEU A 330 21.37 -41.10 3.85
CA LEU A 330 22.44 -41.75 4.60
C LEU A 330 21.81 -42.76 5.59
N VAL A 331 22.21 -44.02 5.48
CA VAL A 331 21.90 -45.05 6.47
C VAL A 331 23.10 -45.23 7.40
N VAL A 332 22.89 -44.95 8.68
CA VAL A 332 23.90 -45.11 9.75
C VAL A 332 23.52 -46.31 10.59
N GLU A 333 24.45 -47.21 10.84
CA GLU A 333 24.20 -48.41 11.61
C GLU A 333 25.36 -48.69 12.58
N VAL A 334 25.04 -48.94 13.84
CA VAL A 334 25.98 -49.34 14.89
C VAL A 334 25.48 -50.65 15.48
N THR A 335 26.29 -51.69 15.40
CA THR A 335 25.98 -53.02 15.93
C THR A 335 27.10 -53.50 16.85
N ASN A 336 26.77 -54.13 17.96
CA ASN A 336 27.76 -54.82 18.80
C ASN A 336 27.42 -56.30 18.98
N SER A 337 28.45 -57.13 19.15
CA SER A 337 28.31 -58.55 19.51
C SER A 337 27.78 -58.72 20.96
N PRO A 338 27.37 -59.92 21.38
CA PRO A 338 27.04 -60.20 22.77
C PRO A 338 28.17 -59.82 23.73
N ALA A 339 27.83 -59.42 24.95
CA ALA A 339 28.80 -59.14 26.00
C ALA A 339 29.58 -60.43 26.38
N ALA A 340 30.89 -60.32 26.58
CA ALA A 340 31.74 -61.47 26.93
C ALA A 340 31.49 -62.02 28.35
N ALA A 341 30.83 -61.24 29.21
CA ALA A 341 30.41 -61.65 30.56
C ALA A 341 28.99 -61.13 30.85
N PRO A 342 28.18 -61.84 31.66
CA PRO A 342 26.89 -61.32 32.12
C PRO A 342 27.12 -60.08 32.99
N VAL A 343 26.58 -58.94 32.58
CA VAL A 343 26.58 -57.72 33.41
C VAL A 343 25.54 -57.90 34.52
N PRO A 344 25.92 -57.95 35.82
CA PRO A 344 24.97 -58.13 36.91
C PRO A 344 24.12 -56.86 37.05
N GLY A 345 22.79 -57.00 36.97
CA GLY A 345 21.83 -55.94 37.27
C GLY A 345 21.81 -54.81 36.24
N SER A 346 21.01 -54.98 35.17
CA SER A 346 20.58 -53.84 34.37
C SER A 346 19.62 -52.99 35.21
N VAL A 347 20.17 -52.13 36.06
CA VAL A 347 19.42 -51.00 36.63
C VAL A 347 18.82 -50.26 35.43
N ALA A 348 17.50 -50.10 35.44
CA ALA A 348 16.71 -49.42 34.43
C ALA A 348 17.13 -47.94 34.34
N GLY A 349 18.26 -47.69 33.69
CA GLY A 349 18.87 -46.38 33.51
C GLY A 349 18.60 -45.86 32.11
N GLY A 350 17.46 -45.16 31.97
CA GLY A 350 17.29 -44.06 31.03
C GLY A 350 17.24 -44.38 29.53
N GLY A 351 16.07 -44.77 29.02
CA GLY A 351 15.77 -44.76 27.58
C GLY A 351 15.76 -43.36 26.93
N GLN A 352 16.10 -42.31 27.67
CA GLN A 352 16.10 -40.92 27.21
C GLN A 352 17.10 -40.66 26.06
N GLY A 353 18.23 -41.37 26.04
CA GLY A 353 19.22 -41.26 24.95
C GLY A 353 18.64 -41.70 23.61
N LEU A 354 17.93 -42.84 23.60
CA LEU A 354 17.27 -43.39 22.41
C LEU A 354 16.06 -42.56 22.00
N THR A 355 15.21 -42.13 22.94
CA THR A 355 14.08 -41.22 22.66
C THR A 355 14.55 -39.90 22.05
N GLY A 356 15.65 -39.33 22.55
CA GLY A 356 16.23 -38.12 21.98
C GLY A 356 16.80 -38.32 20.57
N LEU A 357 17.31 -39.51 20.24
CA LEU A 357 17.74 -39.84 18.87
C LEU A 357 16.55 -39.96 17.92
N GLU A 358 15.47 -40.61 18.35
CA GLU A 358 14.23 -40.74 17.56
C GLU A 358 13.62 -39.36 17.25
N GLU A 359 13.55 -38.48 18.24
CA GLU A 359 13.02 -37.12 18.05
C GLU A 359 13.89 -36.29 17.09
N ARG A 360 15.22 -36.32 17.26
CA ARG A 360 16.16 -35.60 16.37
C ARG A 360 16.10 -36.12 14.94
N ALA A 361 16.00 -37.44 14.74
CA ALA A 361 15.85 -38.02 13.41
C ALA A 361 14.50 -37.60 12.80
N ARG A 362 13.41 -37.62 13.58
CA ARG A 362 12.10 -37.18 13.11
C ARG A 362 12.09 -35.71 12.66
N LEU A 363 12.79 -34.83 13.39
CA LEU A 363 12.89 -33.40 13.04
C LEU A 363 13.56 -33.13 11.69
N VAL A 364 14.39 -34.06 11.21
CA VAL A 364 15.04 -33.97 9.88
C VAL A 364 14.36 -34.85 8.83
N GLY A 365 13.19 -35.43 9.13
CA GLY A 365 12.47 -36.34 8.22
C GLY A 365 13.09 -37.75 8.14
N GLY A 366 13.98 -38.08 9.07
CA GLY A 366 14.61 -39.39 9.20
C GLY A 366 13.90 -40.28 10.22
N MET A 367 14.43 -41.49 10.39
CA MET A 367 13.92 -42.50 11.34
C MET A 367 15.08 -43.20 12.04
N VAL A 368 14.85 -43.66 13.26
CA VAL A 368 15.81 -44.47 14.05
C VAL A 368 15.11 -45.73 14.54
N HIS A 369 15.86 -46.82 14.59
CA HIS A 369 15.43 -48.09 15.13
C HIS A 369 16.53 -48.68 16.02
N ALA A 370 16.14 -49.13 17.21
CA ALA A 370 17.05 -49.74 18.18
C ALA A 370 16.47 -51.08 18.67
N GLY A 371 17.28 -52.12 18.72
CA GLY A 371 16.81 -53.46 19.12
C GLY A 371 17.92 -54.49 19.30
N ARG A 372 17.59 -55.61 19.96
CA ARG A 372 18.51 -56.75 20.10
C ARG A 372 18.62 -57.49 18.77
N THR A 373 19.81 -57.97 18.44
CA THR A 373 20.01 -58.83 17.26
C THR A 373 19.73 -60.29 17.60
N ALA A 374 19.41 -61.09 16.58
CA ALA A 374 19.16 -62.54 16.75
C ALA A 374 20.37 -63.27 17.36
N ASP A 375 21.57 -62.78 17.07
CA ASP A 375 22.83 -63.32 17.58
C ASP A 375 23.15 -62.88 19.02
N GLY A 376 22.23 -62.18 19.70
CA GLY A 376 22.34 -61.77 21.10
C GLY A 376 23.03 -60.42 21.33
N GLY A 377 23.37 -59.70 20.26
CA GLY A 377 23.93 -58.35 20.28
C GLY A 377 22.86 -57.25 20.32
N PHE A 378 23.26 -56.02 20.01
CA PHE A 378 22.36 -54.87 19.88
C PHE A 378 22.65 -54.10 18.60
N ARG A 379 21.60 -53.56 17.98
CA ARG A 379 21.64 -52.79 16.74
C ARG A 379 20.92 -51.46 16.94
N LEU A 380 21.61 -50.38 16.62
CA LEU A 380 21.07 -49.03 16.48
C LEU A 380 21.25 -48.60 15.03
N ALA A 381 20.16 -48.33 14.32
CA ALA A 381 20.19 -47.92 12.92
C ALA A 381 19.35 -46.66 12.71
N GLY A 382 19.79 -45.78 11.82
CA GLY A 382 19.04 -44.59 11.42
C GLY A 382 19.14 -44.31 9.93
N VAL A 383 18.06 -43.74 9.38
CA VAL A 383 17.95 -43.32 7.98
C VAL A 383 17.74 -41.82 7.97
N LEU A 384 18.65 -41.09 7.35
CA LEU A 384 18.70 -39.63 7.35
C LEU A 384 18.69 -39.10 5.91
N PRO A 385 17.64 -38.38 5.47
CA PRO A 385 17.56 -37.88 4.10
C PRO A 385 18.60 -36.78 3.81
N TYR A 386 19.07 -36.68 2.57
CA TYR A 386 20.03 -35.63 2.17
C TYR A 386 19.43 -34.23 2.18
N THR A 387 18.15 -34.12 1.82
CA THR A 387 17.39 -32.89 1.87
C THR A 387 16.35 -32.99 2.98
N SER A 388 16.32 -32.02 3.89
CA SER A 388 15.14 -31.84 4.72
C SER A 388 13.99 -31.44 3.79
N GLN A 389 12.95 -32.27 3.68
CA GLN A 389 11.73 -31.81 3.01
C GLN A 389 11.16 -30.63 3.81
N GLY A 390 11.46 -29.41 3.37
CA GLY A 390 10.69 -28.25 3.72
C GLY A 390 9.27 -28.43 3.21
N GLY A 391 8.33 -28.66 4.14
CA GLY A 391 6.89 -28.46 3.92
C GLY A 391 6.24 -29.31 2.83
N GLY A 392 5.99 -30.58 3.12
CA GLY A 392 5.20 -31.46 2.25
C GLY A 392 4.45 -32.54 3.02
N HIS A 393 3.30 -32.18 3.60
CA HIS A 393 2.21 -33.11 3.97
C HIS A 393 2.53 -34.25 4.96
N ALA A 394 2.68 -33.92 6.24
CA ALA A 394 2.19 -34.81 7.31
C ALA A 394 0.83 -34.25 7.78
N PRO A 395 -0.25 -35.06 7.84
CA PRO A 395 -1.55 -34.57 8.28
C PRO A 395 -1.45 -34.21 9.75
N PHE A 396 -1.39 -32.91 10.03
CA PHE A 396 -1.53 -32.36 11.36
C PHE A 396 -2.97 -32.69 11.81
N VAL A 397 -3.13 -33.69 12.66
CA VAL A 397 -4.36 -33.87 13.42
C VAL A 397 -4.46 -32.66 14.35
N ALA A 398 -5.42 -31.79 14.07
CA ALA A 398 -5.72 -30.63 14.87
C ALA A 398 -6.07 -31.07 16.30
N ALA A 399 -5.21 -30.74 17.25
CA ALA A 399 -5.64 -30.64 18.64
C ALA A 399 -6.44 -29.33 18.77
N PRO A 400 -7.63 -29.34 19.40
CA PRO A 400 -8.48 -28.16 19.48
C PRO A 400 -7.80 -27.05 20.28
N ASP A 401 -7.88 -25.84 19.72
CA ASP A 401 -7.47 -24.57 20.31
C ASP A 401 -8.04 -24.39 21.72
N ASP A 402 -7.19 -24.46 22.74
CA ASP A 402 -7.51 -23.97 24.09
C ASP A 402 -6.34 -23.18 24.67
N PHE A 403 -6.02 -22.05 24.04
CA PHE A 403 -5.31 -20.96 24.69
C PHE A 403 -6.05 -19.65 24.42
N ARG A 404 -7.16 -19.46 25.14
CA ARG A 404 -7.75 -18.14 25.35
C ARG A 404 -6.73 -17.20 25.96
N ALA A 405 -6.67 -16.00 25.38
CA ALA A 405 -5.94 -14.85 25.85
C ALA A 405 -6.13 -14.59 27.36
N GLN A 406 -5.10 -14.91 28.15
CA GLN A 406 -4.93 -14.29 29.46
C GLN A 406 -4.24 -12.94 29.24
N ARG A 407 -5.04 -11.87 29.20
CA ARG A 407 -4.55 -10.54 29.57
C ARG A 407 -4.30 -10.55 31.07
N PRO A 408 -3.06 -10.33 31.57
CA PRO A 408 -2.89 -10.02 32.98
C PRO A 408 -3.30 -8.56 33.18
N ALA A 409 -4.42 -8.35 33.87
CA ALA A 409 -4.71 -7.08 34.52
C ALA A 409 -3.99 -7.09 35.87
N GLY A 410 -2.96 -6.26 36.02
CA GLY A 410 -2.25 -6.03 37.29
C GLY A 410 -1.19 -4.93 37.14
N PRO A 411 -1.07 -3.97 38.08
CA PRO A 411 -0.49 -2.66 37.81
C PRO A 411 0.96 -2.56 38.29
N PHE A 412 1.92 -2.22 37.43
CA PHE A 412 3.21 -1.65 37.84
C PHE A 412 3.87 -0.88 36.70
N GLY A 413 4.16 0.40 36.97
CA GLY A 413 5.40 1.08 36.55
C GLY A 413 5.54 1.50 35.09
N GLU A 414 4.97 2.67 34.77
CA GLU A 414 5.67 3.79 34.12
C GLU A 414 6.81 3.41 33.15
N ILE A 415 6.46 3.19 31.87
CA ILE A 415 7.05 3.81 30.68
C ILE A 415 5.96 3.71 29.59
N ASP A 416 5.19 4.79 29.43
CA ASP A 416 4.31 4.95 28.28
C ASP A 416 5.17 5.28 27.05
N PRO A 417 5.15 4.50 25.95
CA PRO A 417 5.39 5.09 24.65
C PRO A 417 4.17 5.94 24.33
N VAL A 418 4.31 7.25 24.49
CA VAL A 418 3.34 8.27 24.08
C VAL A 418 2.91 8.01 22.63
N ILE A 419 1.81 7.29 22.44
CA ILE A 419 1.07 7.29 21.18
C ILE A 419 0.20 8.54 21.25
N GLU A 420 0.81 9.68 20.88
CA GLU A 420 0.08 10.91 20.64
C GLU A 420 -0.78 10.69 19.38
N GLY A 421 -2.02 10.26 19.58
CA GLY A 421 -3.03 10.02 18.56
C GLY A 421 -3.56 11.30 17.90
N GLN A 422 -2.76 12.36 17.81
CA GLN A 422 -3.14 13.61 17.16
C GLN A 422 -1.98 14.20 16.39
N GLY A 423 -2.16 14.29 15.07
CA GLY A 423 -1.29 15.05 14.18
C GLY A 423 -0.48 14.19 13.23
N LEU A 424 -0.45 14.62 11.97
CA LEU A 424 0.56 14.24 10.98
C LEU A 424 1.94 14.16 11.67
N PRO A 425 2.67 13.03 11.60
CA PRO A 425 3.94 12.86 12.28
C PRO A 425 4.83 14.09 12.06
N LYS A 426 5.41 14.66 13.13
CA LYS A 426 6.25 15.88 13.01
C LYS A 426 7.35 15.72 11.97
N GLU A 427 7.85 14.50 11.75
CA GLU A 427 8.81 14.16 10.68
C GLU A 427 8.20 14.20 9.27
N LEU A 428 6.93 13.86 9.09
CA LEU A 428 6.20 14.03 7.83
C LEU A 428 5.91 15.51 7.56
N ALA A 429 5.54 16.29 8.58
CA ALA A 429 5.41 17.74 8.46
C ALA A 429 6.76 18.42 8.16
N LYS A 430 7.85 17.91 8.75
CA LYS A 430 9.22 18.40 8.55
C LYS A 430 9.81 17.97 7.21
N ALA A 431 9.45 16.79 6.69
CA ALA A 431 9.77 16.35 5.32
C ALA A 431 8.97 17.16 4.27
N MET A 432 7.70 17.44 4.55
CA MET A 432 6.87 18.34 3.73
C MET A 432 7.32 19.80 3.78
N SER A 433 7.99 20.25 4.86
CA SER A 433 8.50 21.61 5.01
C SER A 433 9.97 21.79 4.57
N ARG A 434 10.82 20.75 4.68
CA ARG A 434 12.20 20.77 4.15
C ARG A 434 12.22 20.94 2.64
N ASN A 435 11.23 20.36 1.96
CA ASN A 435 10.98 20.70 0.58
C ASN A 435 10.16 22.00 0.57
N LYS A 436 10.82 23.16 0.46
CA LYS A 436 10.21 24.50 0.42
C LYS A 436 9.07 24.63 -0.63
N ARG A 437 8.98 23.67 -1.57
CA ARG A 437 7.89 23.51 -2.56
C ARG A 437 6.63 22.81 -2.03
N GLY A 438 6.69 21.98 -0.99
CA GLY A 438 5.58 21.13 -0.50
C GLY A 438 4.58 21.82 0.43
N SER A 439 5.06 22.62 1.38
CA SER A 439 4.19 23.38 2.31
C SER A 439 3.31 24.42 1.58
N GLY A 440 3.85 25.07 0.54
CA GLY A 440 3.07 25.98 -0.32
C GLY A 440 2.01 25.27 -1.18
N ILE A 441 2.14 23.95 -1.39
CA ILE A 441 1.18 23.17 -2.18
C ILE A 441 -0.10 22.87 -1.39
N ALA A 442 0.00 22.50 -0.11
CA ALA A 442 -1.19 22.16 0.69
C ALA A 442 -2.05 23.39 1.00
N ILE A 443 -1.43 24.51 1.36
CA ILE A 443 -2.12 25.80 1.55
C ILE A 443 -2.67 26.31 0.21
N GLY A 444 -1.90 26.15 -0.88
CA GLY A 444 -2.35 26.48 -2.23
C GLY A 444 -3.57 25.66 -2.71
N CYS A 445 -3.69 24.39 -2.31
CA CYS A 445 -4.84 23.54 -2.63
C CYS A 445 -6.13 24.00 -1.95
N GLY A 446 -6.07 24.36 -0.68
CA GLY A 446 -7.24 24.86 0.07
C GLY A 446 -7.75 26.18 -0.50
N VAL A 447 -6.83 27.11 -0.79
CA VAL A 447 -7.17 28.39 -1.43
C VAL A 447 -7.71 28.18 -2.85
N ALA A 448 -7.12 27.29 -3.65
CA ALA A 448 -7.62 26.96 -4.99
C ALA A 448 -9.03 26.37 -4.97
N ALA A 449 -9.32 25.45 -4.05
CA ALA A 449 -10.66 24.86 -3.92
C ALA A 449 -11.70 25.90 -3.49
N LEU A 450 -11.34 26.78 -2.55
CA LEU A 450 -12.20 27.88 -2.11
C LEU A 450 -12.47 28.86 -3.26
N VAL A 451 -11.44 29.26 -4.01
CA VAL A 451 -11.59 30.13 -5.20
C VAL A 451 -12.50 29.48 -6.24
N ALA A 452 -12.33 28.19 -6.51
CA ALA A 452 -13.19 27.46 -7.45
C ALA A 452 -14.66 27.43 -6.99
N LEU A 453 -14.91 27.21 -5.69
CA LEU A 453 -16.25 27.21 -5.11
C LEU A 453 -16.89 28.59 -5.15
N VAL A 454 -16.14 29.64 -4.81
CA VAL A 454 -16.62 31.02 -4.86
C VAL A 454 -16.97 31.40 -6.29
N LEU A 455 -16.09 31.11 -7.26
CA LEU A 455 -16.37 31.38 -8.67
C LEU A 455 -17.63 30.66 -9.18
N LEU A 456 -17.78 29.38 -8.84
CA LEU A 456 -18.97 28.62 -9.19
C LEU A 456 -20.25 29.20 -8.56
N ALA A 457 -20.18 29.61 -7.28
CA ALA A 457 -21.29 30.24 -6.60
C ALA A 457 -21.67 31.58 -7.24
N VAL A 458 -20.69 32.42 -7.60
CA VAL A 458 -20.92 33.68 -8.30
C VAL A 458 -21.57 33.43 -9.67
N LEU A 459 -21.16 32.38 -10.38
CA LEU A 459 -21.78 32.01 -11.65
C LEU A 459 -23.23 31.53 -11.51
N ILE A 460 -23.52 30.71 -10.50
CA ILE A 460 -24.89 30.25 -10.22
C ILE A 460 -25.78 31.44 -9.83
N VAL A 461 -25.30 32.33 -8.97
CA VAL A 461 -26.03 33.53 -8.56
C VAL A 461 -26.21 34.49 -9.74
N GLY A 462 -25.20 34.70 -10.57
CA GLY A 462 -25.28 35.51 -11.78
C GLY A 462 -26.26 34.94 -12.80
N GLY A 463 -26.24 33.62 -13.01
CA GLY A 463 -27.20 32.93 -13.88
C GLY A 463 -28.63 33.03 -13.36
N PHE A 464 -28.84 32.91 -12.05
CA PHE A 464 -30.15 33.14 -11.43
C PHE A 464 -30.64 34.58 -11.61
N PHE A 465 -29.75 35.56 -11.45
CA PHE A 465 -30.10 36.98 -11.66
C PHE A 465 -30.48 37.24 -13.13
N LEU A 466 -29.73 36.69 -14.08
CA LEU A 466 -30.06 36.77 -15.49
C LEU A 466 -31.38 36.09 -15.84
N PHE A 467 -31.64 34.90 -15.30
CA PHE A 467 -32.90 34.20 -15.52
C PHE A 467 -34.09 35.02 -15.01
N ARG A 468 -33.95 35.61 -13.81
CA ARG A 468 -34.97 36.50 -13.24
C ARG A 468 -35.19 37.75 -14.08
N GLU A 469 -34.12 38.26 -14.70
CA GLU A 469 -34.16 39.43 -15.56
C GLU A 469 -34.82 39.11 -16.92
N ALA A 470 -34.55 37.94 -17.48
CA ALA A 470 -35.22 37.41 -18.68
C ALA A 470 -36.72 37.19 -18.44
N ASP A 471 -37.10 36.62 -17.29
CA ASP A 471 -38.51 36.49 -16.87
C ASP A 471 -39.23 37.84 -16.79
N ASN A 472 -38.51 38.93 -16.47
CA ASN A 472 -39.08 40.28 -16.43
C ASN A 472 -39.17 40.95 -17.81
N ALA A 473 -38.52 40.39 -18.83
CA ALA A 473 -38.45 40.94 -20.19
C ALA A 473 -39.28 40.13 -21.21
N MET A 474 -39.65 38.90 -20.87
CA MET A 474 -40.32 37.94 -21.76
C MET A 474 -41.81 37.77 -21.44
N ILE A 475 -42.63 37.58 -22.47
CA ILE A 475 -44.06 37.31 -22.37
C ILE A 475 -44.47 36.13 -23.26
N GLU A 476 -45.38 35.29 -22.77
CA GLU A 476 -45.96 34.22 -23.58
C GLU A 476 -46.88 34.78 -24.68
N PRO A 477 -46.86 34.22 -25.91
CA PRO A 477 -47.75 34.66 -27.00
C PRO A 477 -49.24 34.60 -26.63
N LYS A 478 -49.65 33.65 -25.79
CA LYS A 478 -51.02 33.57 -25.27
C LYS A 478 -51.40 34.75 -24.38
N GLN A 479 -50.46 35.23 -23.56
CA GLN A 479 -50.65 36.40 -22.71
C GLN A 479 -50.67 37.69 -23.54
N TYR A 480 -49.84 37.75 -24.58
CA TYR A 480 -49.94 38.80 -25.60
C TYR A 480 -51.36 38.81 -26.18
N ASP A 481 -51.85 37.70 -26.75
CA ASP A 481 -53.16 37.59 -27.40
C ASP A 481 -54.35 37.91 -26.49
N ALA A 482 -54.24 37.66 -25.18
CA ALA A 482 -55.26 38.00 -24.19
C ALA A 482 -55.48 39.51 -24.01
N VAL A 483 -54.49 40.34 -24.30
CA VAL A 483 -54.56 41.81 -24.18
C VAL A 483 -55.21 42.42 -25.44
N LYS A 484 -56.20 43.30 -25.24
CA LYS A 484 -56.98 43.95 -26.31
C LYS A 484 -56.82 45.47 -26.27
N VAL A 485 -56.74 46.08 -27.46
CA VAL A 485 -56.71 47.53 -27.65
C VAL A 485 -57.98 48.15 -27.04
N GLY A 486 -57.82 49.24 -26.28
CA GLY A 486 -58.89 49.90 -25.53
C GLY A 486 -58.95 49.58 -24.03
N GLN A 487 -58.12 48.65 -23.54
CA GLN A 487 -57.98 48.37 -22.09
C GLN A 487 -57.20 49.49 -21.38
N SER A 488 -57.48 49.67 -20.08
CA SER A 488 -56.74 50.64 -19.25
C SER A 488 -55.29 50.19 -19.03
N GLU A 489 -54.36 51.14 -18.96
CA GLU A 489 -52.93 50.89 -18.72
C GLU A 489 -52.70 50.10 -17.43
N ALA A 490 -53.51 50.37 -16.39
CA ALA A 490 -53.43 49.67 -15.11
C ALA A 490 -53.78 48.17 -15.23
N GLU A 491 -54.87 47.83 -15.93
CA GLU A 491 -55.30 46.44 -16.14
C GLU A 491 -54.30 45.65 -17.00
N VAL A 492 -53.71 46.32 -17.99
CA VAL A 492 -52.71 45.70 -18.86
C VAL A 492 -51.38 45.51 -18.12
N ARG A 493 -50.93 46.49 -17.33
CA ARG A 493 -49.69 46.36 -16.53
C ARG A 493 -49.76 45.35 -15.41
N GLU A 494 -50.94 45.04 -14.87
CA GLU A 494 -51.10 43.98 -13.86
C GLU A 494 -50.82 42.58 -14.44
N ARG A 495 -50.98 42.42 -15.77
CA ARG A 495 -50.76 41.15 -16.48
C ARG A 495 -49.41 41.08 -17.19
N LEU A 496 -48.65 42.18 -17.21
CA LEU A 496 -47.38 42.27 -17.94
C LEU A 496 -46.18 42.36 -16.99
N PRO A 497 -45.03 41.77 -17.37
CA PRO A 497 -43.77 42.01 -16.68
C PRO A 497 -43.39 43.50 -16.64
N HIS A 498 -42.61 43.90 -15.63
CA HIS A 498 -42.09 45.26 -15.52
C HIS A 498 -40.97 45.48 -16.54
N GLY A 499 -41.31 45.83 -17.78
CA GLY A 499 -40.42 45.88 -18.95
C GLY A 499 -39.38 47.01 -19.00
N ASN A 500 -38.62 47.21 -17.92
CA ASN A 500 -37.35 47.94 -17.98
C ASN A 500 -36.22 46.94 -17.75
N SER A 501 -35.87 46.17 -18.78
CA SER A 501 -34.72 45.27 -18.74
C SER A 501 -33.65 45.72 -19.72
N PHE A 502 -32.37 45.45 -19.42
CA PHE A 502 -31.29 45.69 -20.36
C PHE A 502 -31.43 44.83 -21.63
N LEU A 503 -32.18 43.73 -21.57
CA LEU A 503 -32.39 42.82 -22.71
C LEU A 503 -33.24 43.44 -23.82
N THR A 504 -34.05 44.45 -23.53
CA THR A 504 -34.96 45.08 -24.50
C THR A 504 -34.40 46.36 -25.14
N SER A 505 -33.20 46.83 -24.75
CA SER A 505 -32.67 48.12 -25.19
C SER A 505 -32.14 48.15 -26.62
N ASP A 506 -31.67 47.03 -27.16
CA ASP A 506 -31.16 46.97 -28.55
C ASP A 506 -32.27 46.72 -29.58
N VAL A 507 -33.41 46.19 -29.14
CA VAL A 507 -34.59 45.85 -29.94
C VAL A 507 -35.28 47.09 -30.54
N GLU A 508 -35.06 48.28 -29.96
CA GLU A 508 -35.63 49.53 -30.45
C GLU A 508 -35.02 50.02 -31.78
N LYS A 509 -33.82 49.56 -32.16
CA LYS A 509 -33.07 50.05 -33.33
C LYS A 509 -33.69 49.67 -34.70
N GLY A 510 -34.65 48.74 -34.73
CA GLY A 510 -35.39 48.33 -35.94
C GLY A 510 -36.91 48.43 -35.81
N ALA A 511 -37.42 49.05 -34.74
CA ALA A 511 -38.84 49.03 -34.43
C ALA A 511 -39.67 49.97 -35.33
N PRO A 512 -40.96 49.66 -35.60
CA PRO A 512 -41.88 50.56 -36.30
C PRO A 512 -41.99 51.94 -35.61
N PRO A 513 -42.37 53.03 -36.30
CA PRO A 513 -42.52 54.34 -35.64
C PRO A 513 -43.52 54.30 -34.48
N VAL A 514 -43.22 55.08 -33.44
CA VAL A 514 -44.07 55.23 -32.25
C VAL A 514 -45.21 56.21 -32.55
N PRO A 515 -46.46 55.93 -32.15
CA PRO A 515 -47.56 56.87 -32.32
C PRO A 515 -47.34 58.17 -31.55
N GLU A 516 -47.64 59.32 -32.16
CA GLU A 516 -47.43 60.64 -31.51
C GLU A 516 -48.13 60.73 -30.14
N GLY A 517 -47.39 61.14 -29.12
CA GLY A 517 -47.90 61.29 -27.74
C GLY A 517 -48.17 59.98 -26.98
N ALA A 518 -47.80 58.80 -27.52
CA ALA A 518 -47.94 57.52 -26.84
C ALA A 518 -46.64 57.08 -26.13
N ARG A 519 -46.75 56.38 -25.00
CA ARG A 519 -45.64 55.69 -24.33
C ARG A 519 -45.71 54.21 -24.65
N CYS A 520 -44.66 53.64 -25.22
CA CYS A 520 -44.62 52.23 -25.58
C CYS A 520 -43.80 51.41 -24.58
N LEU A 521 -44.22 50.16 -24.37
CA LEU A 521 -43.54 49.11 -23.64
C LEU A 521 -43.21 48.01 -24.65
N THR A 522 -41.95 47.59 -24.68
CA THR A 522 -41.46 46.54 -25.59
C THR A 522 -41.05 45.33 -24.75
N LEU A 523 -41.52 44.15 -25.13
CA LEU A 523 -41.27 42.87 -24.46
C LEU A 523 -40.88 41.82 -25.51
N LEU A 524 -40.03 40.87 -25.12
CA LEU A 524 -39.61 39.75 -25.97
C LEU A 524 -40.63 38.60 -25.85
N SER A 525 -40.77 37.78 -26.88
CA SER A 525 -41.55 36.54 -26.83
C SER A 525 -40.79 35.43 -26.10
N THR A 526 -41.50 34.55 -25.37
CA THR A 526 -40.93 33.29 -24.88
C THR A 526 -40.81 32.21 -25.97
N GLU A 527 -41.52 32.37 -27.09
CA GLU A 527 -41.44 31.47 -28.25
C GLU A 527 -40.51 32.06 -29.32
N PHE A 528 -39.64 31.23 -29.89
CA PHE A 528 -38.75 31.59 -31.01
C PHE A 528 -39.56 31.89 -32.29
N GLY A 529 -39.08 32.84 -33.10
CA GLY A 529 -39.75 33.29 -34.32
C GLY A 529 -39.72 32.29 -35.47
N THR A 530 -40.18 32.73 -36.64
CA THR A 530 -40.29 31.86 -37.83
C THR A 530 -38.93 31.42 -38.40
N SER A 531 -37.84 32.11 -38.02
CA SER A 531 -36.44 31.75 -38.25
C SER A 531 -35.61 31.95 -36.98
N TRP A 532 -34.48 31.24 -36.88
CA TRP A 532 -33.59 31.29 -35.70
C TRP A 532 -32.98 32.67 -35.43
N ASP A 533 -32.86 33.51 -36.47
CA ASP A 533 -32.30 34.86 -36.39
C ASP A 533 -33.38 35.94 -36.23
N ALA A 534 -34.66 35.55 -36.14
CA ALA A 534 -35.78 36.46 -36.00
C ALA A 534 -36.38 36.31 -34.59
N GLU A 535 -36.14 37.29 -33.72
CA GLU A 535 -36.75 37.33 -32.40
C GLU A 535 -38.10 38.04 -32.48
N PRO A 536 -39.24 37.39 -32.14
CA PRO A 536 -40.53 38.04 -32.14
C PRO A 536 -40.66 38.93 -30.91
N VAL A 537 -40.96 40.19 -31.19
CA VAL A 537 -41.03 41.27 -30.22
C VAL A 537 -42.46 41.79 -30.17
N PHE A 538 -42.94 41.98 -28.95
CA PHE A 538 -44.28 42.49 -28.68
C PHE A 538 -44.19 43.92 -28.14
N ARG A 539 -44.92 44.85 -28.77
CA ARG A 539 -45.00 46.24 -28.35
C ARG A 539 -46.41 46.64 -27.98
N PHE A 540 -46.54 47.30 -26.84
CA PHE A 540 -47.78 47.86 -26.31
C PHE A 540 -47.64 49.37 -26.14
N CYS A 541 -48.45 50.18 -26.83
CA CYS A 541 -48.38 51.64 -26.76
C CYS A 541 -49.63 52.23 -26.11
N PHE A 542 -49.41 53.08 -25.11
CA PHE A 542 -50.45 53.70 -24.29
C PHE A 542 -50.52 55.20 -24.53
N ARG A 543 -51.73 55.76 -24.61
CA ARG A 543 -51.99 57.21 -24.66
C ARG A 543 -53.11 57.51 -23.68
N ASP A 544 -52.95 58.54 -22.86
CA ASP A 544 -53.94 58.96 -21.86
C ASP A 544 -54.40 57.80 -20.93
N GLY A 545 -53.49 56.87 -20.61
CA GLY A 545 -53.78 55.73 -19.74
C GLY A 545 -54.58 54.60 -20.38
N VAL A 546 -54.72 54.57 -21.72
CA VAL A 546 -55.42 53.52 -22.47
C VAL A 546 -54.49 52.91 -23.52
N LEU A 547 -54.56 51.60 -23.73
CA LEU A 547 -53.82 50.90 -24.77
C LEU A 547 -54.38 51.27 -26.16
N VAL A 548 -53.59 51.97 -26.98
CA VAL A 548 -54.00 52.46 -28.30
C VAL A 548 -53.50 51.56 -29.43
N GLU A 549 -52.34 50.93 -29.22
CA GLU A 549 -51.72 50.09 -30.24
C GLU A 549 -51.03 48.90 -29.60
N LYS A 550 -51.20 47.74 -30.23
CA LYS A 550 -50.51 46.48 -29.91
C LYS A 550 -49.96 45.94 -31.23
N LYS A 551 -48.64 45.74 -31.32
CA LYS A 551 -47.97 45.22 -32.52
C LYS A 551 -47.02 44.09 -32.16
N SER A 552 -46.93 43.11 -33.03
CA SER A 552 -45.86 42.12 -33.05
C SER A 552 -45.00 42.41 -34.27
N PHE A 553 -43.68 42.36 -34.10
CA PHE A 553 -42.73 42.46 -35.20
C PHE A 553 -41.54 41.58 -34.88
N GLU A 554 -40.89 41.06 -35.91
CA GLU A 554 -39.64 40.32 -35.77
C GLU A 554 -38.49 41.30 -35.94
N VAL A 555 -37.49 41.17 -35.07
CA VAL A 555 -36.21 41.89 -35.22
C VAL A 555 -35.17 40.85 -35.59
N GLU A 556 -34.45 41.11 -36.69
CA GLU A 556 -33.27 40.31 -37.04
C GLU A 556 -32.17 40.63 -36.01
N SER A 557 -31.77 39.61 -35.25
CA SER A 557 -30.77 39.68 -34.18
C SER A 557 -29.35 39.80 -34.70
#